data_AF-A0A9E5INJ3-F1
#
_entry.id   AF-A0A9E5INJ3-F1
#
_cell.length_a   1.000
_cell.length_b   1.000
_cell.length_c   1.000
_cell.angle_alpha   90.00
_cell.angle_beta   90.00
_cell.angle_gamma   90.00
#
_symmetry.space_group_name_H-M   'P 1'
#
loop_
_entity.id
_entity.type
_entity.pdbx_description
1 polymer ?
#
loop_
_entity_poly.entity_id
_entity_poly.type
_entity_poly.pdbx_seq_one_letter_code
_entity_poly.pdbx_strand_id
1 'polypeptide(L)'
;MTLFRKVALGGVVAVLVLGWLTVSRLSSRAPAAAPVKPSVIAWRQEAPSTTVTDAEEIFKRAFWRRPSEEDQILHAERHEWSDQDGLQRWQWFLMVKASPKLIKDLKDDNVFGLMPGSSDPLNREAPVWFVFKPDDFSTFQSPQTGLRLMFSKVDNTLYATDSGRGFTKGAPEPDKPTKQVSGPGRLPARMPPFEQP
;
A
#
# COMPACT_ATOMS: atom_id res chain seq x y z
N MET A 1 64.72 8.28 53.81
CA MET A 1 63.47 7.73 53.24
C MET A 1 62.88 8.74 52.26
N THR A 2 62.86 8.38 50.96
CA THR A 2 61.93 8.79 49.87
C THR A 2 61.53 10.28 49.73
N LEU A 3 62.03 11.10 48.79
CA LEU A 3 61.91 11.18 47.31
C LEU A 3 60.48 11.42 46.71
N PHE A 4 60.25 12.67 46.28
CA PHE A 4 59.53 13.22 45.11
C PHE A 4 58.26 12.55 44.52
N ARG A 5 57.20 13.37 44.34
CA ARG A 5 56.51 13.73 43.05
C ARG A 5 55.01 14.03 43.26
N LYS A 6 54.58 15.25 42.97
CA LYS A 6 53.17 15.60 42.68
C LYS A 6 53.10 16.53 41.48
N VAL A 7 53.06 15.95 40.29
CA VAL A 7 52.62 16.60 39.04
C VAL A 7 51.88 15.53 38.25
N ALA A 8 50.57 15.71 38.03
CA ALA A 8 49.79 15.19 36.89
C ALA A 8 48.29 15.27 37.20
N LEU A 9 47.71 16.47 37.17
CA LEU A 9 46.26 16.67 37.12
C LEU A 9 45.96 17.53 35.89
N GLY A 10 45.94 16.89 34.71
CA GLY A 10 45.73 17.59 33.44
C GLY A 10 45.75 16.70 32.18
N GLY A 11 45.86 15.38 32.31
CA GLY A 11 46.05 14.48 31.17
C GLY A 11 44.82 13.70 30.68
N VAL A 12 43.69 13.72 31.41
CA VAL A 12 42.58 12.78 31.12
C VAL A 12 41.48 13.41 30.26
N VAL A 13 41.34 14.73 30.22
CA VAL A 13 40.26 15.38 29.45
C VAL A 13 40.58 15.54 27.97
N ALA A 14 41.86 15.61 27.59
CA ALA A 14 42.27 15.83 26.20
C ALA A 14 42.15 14.60 25.28
N VAL A 15 42.13 13.37 25.84
CA VAL A 15 42.04 12.14 25.03
C VAL A 15 40.59 11.80 24.68
N LEU A 16 39.61 12.21 25.50
CA LEU A 16 38.20 11.90 25.25
C LEU A 16 37.53 12.83 24.23
N VAL A 17 38.06 14.04 24.00
CA VAL A 17 37.51 14.96 22.98
C VAL A 17 38.08 14.69 21.58
N LEU A 18 39.30 14.16 21.45
CA LEU A 18 39.86 13.79 20.14
C LEU A 18 39.35 12.42 19.61
N GLY A 19 38.78 11.57 20.47
CA GLY A 19 38.18 10.30 20.06
C GLY A 19 36.83 10.43 19.34
N TRP A 20 36.10 11.54 19.53
CA TRP A 20 34.77 11.75 18.94
C TRP A 20 34.78 12.47 17.58
N LEU A 21 35.89 13.10 17.20
CA LEU A 21 36.00 13.81 15.91
C LEU A 21 36.62 12.98 14.77
N THR A 22 37.10 11.77 15.05
CA THR A 22 37.69 10.87 14.03
C THR A 22 36.76 9.74 13.61
N VAL A 23 35.75 9.38 14.41
CA VAL A 23 34.73 8.37 14.04
C VAL A 23 33.65 8.96 13.12
N SER A 24 33.44 10.27 13.18
CA SER A 24 32.36 10.96 12.45
C SER A 24 32.67 11.27 10.98
N ARG A 25 33.89 10.98 10.48
CA ARG A 25 34.25 11.16 9.05
C ARG A 25 34.45 9.86 8.27
N LEU A 26 34.27 8.69 8.88
CA LEU A 26 34.46 7.39 8.21
C LEU A 26 33.16 6.59 7.98
N SER A 27 32.00 7.13 8.35
CA SER A 27 30.70 6.44 8.19
C SER A 27 29.87 6.89 6.97
N SER A 28 30.44 7.68 6.05
CA SER A 28 29.73 8.14 4.84
C SER A 28 30.24 7.48 3.56
N ARG A 29 30.46 6.16 3.60
CA ARG A 29 30.47 5.36 2.38
C ARG A 29 29.42 4.29 2.53
N ALA A 30 28.17 4.67 2.23
CA ALA A 30 27.15 3.68 1.88
C ALA A 30 27.79 2.75 0.84
N PRO A 31 27.78 1.42 1.03
CA PRO A 31 28.17 0.54 -0.05
C PRO A 31 27.28 0.91 -1.24
N ALA A 32 27.90 1.21 -2.38
CA ALA A 32 27.18 1.42 -3.63
C ALA A 32 26.19 0.27 -3.74
N ALA A 33 24.89 0.59 -3.75
CA ALA A 33 23.85 -0.41 -3.88
C ALA A 33 24.22 -1.28 -5.07
N ALA A 34 24.47 -2.57 -4.81
CA ALA A 34 24.66 -3.52 -5.88
C ALA A 34 23.47 -3.36 -6.84
N PRO A 35 23.67 -3.36 -8.17
CA PRO A 35 22.57 -3.27 -9.11
C PRO A 35 21.59 -4.37 -8.73
N VAL A 36 20.43 -3.97 -8.24
CA VAL A 36 19.34 -4.88 -7.89
C VAL A 36 19.03 -5.59 -9.20
N LYS A 37 19.42 -6.86 -9.32
CA LYS A 37 18.96 -7.70 -10.42
C LYS A 37 17.43 -7.54 -10.42
N PRO A 38 16.80 -7.16 -11.54
CA PRO A 38 15.35 -7.07 -11.58
C PRO A 38 14.82 -8.46 -11.23
N SER A 39 14.32 -8.62 -10.01
CA SER A 39 13.79 -9.90 -9.60
C SER A 39 12.54 -10.12 -10.44
N VAL A 40 12.61 -11.14 -11.30
CA VAL A 40 11.62 -11.41 -12.33
C VAL A 40 10.36 -11.89 -11.63
N ILE A 41 9.29 -11.11 -11.71
CA ILE A 41 7.96 -11.54 -11.26
C ILE A 41 7.60 -12.80 -12.06
N ALA A 42 7.23 -13.87 -11.36
CA ALA A 42 6.80 -15.11 -11.98
C ALA A 42 5.33 -14.98 -12.43
N TRP A 43 5.13 -14.39 -13.60
CA TRP A 43 3.82 -14.26 -14.22
C TRP A 43 3.16 -15.63 -14.40
N ARG A 44 1.87 -15.76 -14.05
CA ARG A 44 1.11 -17.00 -14.30
C ARG A 44 0.86 -17.20 -15.79
N GLN A 45 0.87 -16.11 -16.55
CA GLN A 45 0.70 -16.05 -18.01
C GLN A 45 1.73 -15.06 -18.58
N GLU A 46 1.35 -14.29 -19.58
CA GLU A 46 2.14 -13.18 -20.10
C GLU A 46 2.27 -12.05 -19.08
N ALA A 47 3.33 -11.26 -19.22
CA ALA A 47 3.50 -10.01 -18.48
C ALA A 47 2.31 -9.06 -18.75
N PRO A 48 1.97 -8.16 -17.81
CA PRO A 48 0.90 -7.20 -18.00
C PRO A 48 1.18 -6.31 -19.22
N SER A 49 0.13 -5.99 -19.98
CA SER A 49 0.21 -5.04 -21.08
C SER A 49 0.48 -3.62 -20.58
N THR A 50 0.09 -3.32 -19.34
CA THR A 50 0.36 -2.02 -18.72
C THR A 50 0.61 -2.17 -17.22
N THR A 51 1.59 -1.43 -16.71
CA THR A 51 1.82 -1.26 -15.27
C THR A 51 1.64 0.20 -14.91
N VAL A 52 0.68 0.48 -14.04
CA VAL A 52 0.40 1.81 -13.49
C VAL A 52 1.07 1.90 -12.12
N THR A 53 1.73 3.03 -11.85
CA THR A 53 2.49 3.27 -10.61
C THR A 53 2.08 4.56 -9.89
N ASP A 54 1.01 5.22 -10.34
CA ASP A 54 0.46 6.39 -9.65
C ASP A 54 -0.14 5.94 -8.32
N ALA A 55 0.59 6.19 -7.23
CA ALA A 55 0.26 5.71 -5.91
C ALA A 55 -1.08 6.27 -5.40
N GLU A 56 -1.34 7.55 -5.62
CA GLU A 56 -2.56 8.19 -5.13
C GLU A 56 -3.79 7.68 -5.90
N GLU A 57 -3.67 7.52 -7.23
CA GLU A 57 -4.75 6.97 -8.04
C GLU A 57 -5.04 5.49 -7.72
N ILE A 58 -4.00 4.69 -7.48
CA ILE A 58 -4.19 3.30 -7.05
C ILE A 58 -4.86 3.25 -5.67
N PHE A 59 -4.42 4.08 -4.72
CA PHE A 59 -5.06 4.18 -3.41
C PHE A 59 -6.53 4.60 -3.50
N LYS A 60 -6.84 5.63 -4.32
CA LYS A 60 -8.20 6.08 -4.56
C LYS A 60 -9.10 4.97 -5.10
N ARG A 61 -8.60 4.18 -6.05
CA ARG A 61 -9.35 3.07 -6.62
C ARG A 61 -9.50 1.91 -5.64
N ALA A 62 -8.47 1.63 -4.84
CA ALA A 62 -8.47 0.55 -3.86
C ALA A 62 -9.45 0.81 -2.70
N PHE A 63 -9.49 2.05 -2.20
CA PHE A 63 -10.23 2.38 -0.99
C PHE A 63 -11.42 3.32 -1.19
N TRP A 64 -11.70 3.72 -2.44
CA TRP A 64 -12.74 4.71 -2.80
C TRP A 64 -12.64 6.04 -2.03
N ARG A 65 -11.42 6.45 -1.69
CA ARG A 65 -11.12 7.70 -0.97
C ARG A 65 -9.70 8.17 -1.24
N ARG A 66 -9.41 9.45 -0.98
CA ARG A 66 -8.03 9.95 -1.01
C ARG A 66 -7.26 9.47 0.23
N PRO A 67 -5.93 9.29 0.12
CA PRO A 67 -5.10 9.17 1.31
C PRO A 67 -5.19 10.46 2.12
N SER A 68 -5.13 10.34 3.44
CA SER A 68 -4.94 11.51 4.31
C SER A 68 -3.46 11.91 4.31
N GLU A 69 -3.15 13.10 4.85
CA GLU A 69 -1.77 13.57 4.98
C GLU A 69 -0.92 12.70 5.92
N GLU A 70 -1.56 11.95 6.82
CA GLU A 70 -0.92 11.00 7.73
C GLU A 70 -0.68 9.62 7.09
N ASP A 71 -1.35 9.32 5.96
CA ASP A 71 -1.17 8.05 5.26
C ASP A 71 0.03 8.14 4.32
N GLN A 72 1.08 7.37 4.60
CA GLN A 72 2.26 7.33 3.75
C GLN A 72 2.22 6.09 2.85
N ILE A 73 1.97 6.29 1.56
CA ILE A 73 2.03 5.22 0.56
C ILE A 73 3.51 4.97 0.23
N LEU A 74 4.01 3.79 0.60
CA LEU A 74 5.41 3.39 0.39
C LEU A 74 5.61 2.80 -1.01
N HIS A 75 4.69 1.94 -1.44
CA HIS A 75 4.72 1.31 -2.75
C HIS A 75 3.31 1.08 -3.28
N ALA A 76 3.15 1.25 -4.59
CA ALA A 76 1.89 1.04 -5.28
C ALA A 76 2.15 0.61 -6.72
N GLU A 77 1.59 -0.53 -7.12
CA GLU A 77 1.61 -0.98 -8.50
C GLU A 77 0.26 -1.57 -8.88
N ARG A 78 -0.16 -1.33 -10.12
CA ARG A 78 -1.31 -1.98 -10.72
C ARG A 78 -0.91 -2.56 -12.06
N HIS A 79 -1.10 -3.85 -12.19
CA HIS A 79 -0.86 -4.62 -13.40
C HIS A 79 -2.18 -4.81 -14.13
N GLU A 80 -2.20 -4.48 -15.42
CA GLU A 80 -3.36 -4.61 -16.29
C GLU A 80 -3.00 -5.48 -17.49
N TRP A 81 -3.91 -6.39 -17.84
CA TRP A 81 -3.83 -7.21 -19.04
C TRP A 81 -5.02 -6.86 -19.91
N SER A 82 -4.74 -6.36 -21.09
CA SER A 82 -5.75 -5.90 -22.05
C SER A 82 -5.42 -6.44 -23.44
N ASP A 83 -6.46 -6.69 -24.22
CA ASP A 83 -6.38 -7.03 -25.64
C ASP A 83 -7.14 -5.98 -26.47
N GLN A 84 -7.38 -6.26 -27.76
CA GLN A 84 -8.15 -5.40 -28.65
C GLN A 84 -9.61 -5.20 -28.17
N ASP A 85 -10.12 -6.12 -27.34
CA ASP A 85 -11.48 -6.08 -26.81
C ASP A 85 -11.56 -5.38 -25.43
N GLY A 86 -10.41 -4.91 -24.92
CA GLY A 86 -10.32 -4.13 -23.68
C GLY A 86 -9.63 -4.88 -22.53
N LEU A 87 -9.89 -4.42 -21.30
CA LEU A 87 -9.29 -4.98 -20.09
C LEU A 87 -9.80 -6.41 -19.87
N GLN A 88 -8.91 -7.39 -19.75
CA GLN A 88 -9.24 -8.79 -19.49
C GLN A 88 -9.15 -9.09 -17.99
N ARG A 89 -8.05 -8.67 -17.36
CA ARG A 89 -7.86 -8.78 -15.91
C ARG A 89 -6.96 -7.67 -15.39
N TRP A 90 -7.04 -7.43 -14.10
CA TRP A 90 -6.18 -6.51 -13.39
C TRP A 90 -5.85 -7.03 -12.00
N GLN A 91 -4.71 -6.61 -11.47
CA GLN A 91 -4.33 -6.83 -10.08
C GLN A 91 -3.56 -5.62 -9.58
N TRP A 92 -3.80 -5.19 -8.35
CA TRP A 92 -3.01 -4.13 -7.74
C TRP A 92 -2.44 -4.55 -6.40
N PHE A 93 -1.37 -3.87 -6.00
CA PHE A 93 -0.61 -4.09 -4.79
C PHE A 93 -0.30 -2.73 -4.16
N LEU A 94 -0.49 -2.64 -2.85
CA LEU A 94 -0.25 -1.43 -2.07
C LEU A 94 0.46 -1.76 -0.77
N MET A 95 1.48 -0.97 -0.41
CA MET A 95 2.09 -0.95 0.91
C MET A 95 2.01 0.46 1.46
N VAL A 96 1.39 0.62 2.63
CA VAL A 96 1.11 1.91 3.25
C VAL A 96 1.52 1.88 4.72
N LYS A 97 2.15 2.94 5.25
CA LYS A 97 2.10 3.23 6.68
C LYS A 97 0.79 3.96 6.94
N ALA A 98 -0.19 3.21 7.42
CA ALA A 98 -1.55 3.70 7.58
C ALA A 98 -1.66 4.60 8.82
N SER A 99 -2.42 5.67 8.69
CA SER A 99 -2.86 6.47 9.83
C SER A 99 -3.73 5.62 10.77
N PRO A 100 -3.82 5.97 12.07
CA PRO A 100 -4.75 5.31 13.00
C PRO A 100 -6.19 5.35 12.48
N LYS A 101 -6.58 6.44 11.80
CA LYS A 101 -7.89 6.57 11.17
C LYS A 101 -8.10 5.53 10.08
N LEU A 102 -7.14 5.36 9.16
CA LEU A 102 -7.26 4.38 8.09
C LEU A 102 -7.33 2.95 8.64
N ILE A 103 -6.52 2.62 9.66
CA ILE A 103 -6.60 1.32 10.35
C ILE A 103 -7.99 1.10 10.94
N LYS A 104 -8.52 2.08 11.68
CA LYS A 104 -9.87 1.98 12.27
C LYS A 104 -10.92 1.74 11.20
N ASP A 105 -10.92 2.56 10.15
CA ASP A 105 -11.93 2.48 9.08
C ASP A 105 -11.87 1.10 8.36
N LEU A 106 -10.67 0.59 8.06
CA LEU A 106 -10.50 -0.66 7.31
C LEU A 106 -10.63 -1.93 8.14
N LYS A 107 -10.16 -1.91 9.40
CA LYS A 107 -10.07 -3.10 10.26
C LYS A 107 -11.20 -3.19 11.27
N ASP A 108 -11.50 -2.08 11.96
CA ASP A 108 -12.43 -2.07 13.08
C ASP A 108 -13.86 -1.80 12.62
N ASP A 109 -14.05 -0.77 11.79
CA ASP A 109 -15.34 -0.46 11.17
C ASP A 109 -15.63 -1.40 10.00
N ASN A 110 -14.59 -2.08 9.50
CA ASN A 110 -14.66 -3.09 8.45
C ASN A 110 -15.53 -2.66 7.27
N VAL A 111 -15.24 -1.49 6.70
CA VAL A 111 -16.03 -0.88 5.61
C VAL A 111 -16.15 -1.76 4.36
N PHE A 112 -15.32 -2.80 4.24
CA PHE A 112 -15.33 -3.77 3.14
C PHE A 112 -15.98 -5.12 3.50
N GLY A 113 -16.48 -5.30 4.73
CA GLY A 113 -17.10 -6.56 5.16
C GLY A 113 -16.15 -7.76 5.09
N LEU A 114 -14.86 -7.53 5.35
CA LEU A 114 -13.81 -8.55 5.30
C LEU A 114 -13.95 -9.52 6.47
N MET A 115 -13.53 -10.76 6.24
CA MET A 115 -13.45 -11.81 7.25
C MET A 115 -11.98 -12.16 7.50
N PRO A 116 -11.62 -12.67 8.70
CA PRO A 116 -10.31 -13.24 8.93
C PRO A 116 -9.96 -14.26 7.84
N GLY A 117 -8.80 -14.08 7.21
CA GLY A 117 -8.35 -14.91 6.09
C GLY A 117 -7.09 -15.70 6.41
N SER A 118 -6.81 -16.72 5.61
CA SER A 118 -5.57 -17.50 5.73
C SER A 118 -4.35 -16.66 5.41
N SER A 119 -3.25 -16.96 6.08
CA SER A 119 -1.89 -16.46 5.83
C SER A 119 -1.23 -17.04 4.57
N ASP A 120 -1.98 -17.80 3.77
CA ASP A 120 -1.47 -18.48 2.57
C ASP A 120 -0.71 -17.51 1.65
N PRO A 121 0.39 -17.97 1.05
CA PRO A 121 1.25 -17.13 0.25
C PRO A 121 0.44 -16.44 -0.84
N LEU A 122 0.65 -15.13 -0.96
CA LEU A 122 0.03 -14.34 -2.00
C LEU A 122 0.36 -14.89 -3.38
N ASN A 123 -0.55 -14.61 -4.31
CA ASN A 123 -0.41 -14.91 -5.72
C ASN A 123 1.04 -14.72 -6.22
N ARG A 124 1.57 -15.71 -6.95
CA ARG A 124 2.97 -15.75 -7.48
C ARG A 124 3.37 -14.53 -8.33
N GLU A 125 2.41 -13.69 -8.70
CA GLU A 125 2.55 -12.50 -9.52
C GLU A 125 2.75 -11.21 -8.69
N ALA A 126 2.99 -11.33 -7.39
CA ALA A 126 3.25 -10.18 -6.54
C ALA A 126 4.61 -9.51 -6.87
N PRO A 127 4.69 -8.17 -6.83
CA PRO A 127 5.95 -7.46 -6.94
C PRO A 127 6.93 -7.89 -5.86
N VAL A 128 8.22 -7.74 -6.18
CA VAL A 128 9.33 -8.21 -5.33
C VAL A 128 9.39 -7.54 -3.96
N TRP A 129 8.78 -6.35 -3.84
CA TRP A 129 8.66 -5.59 -2.61
C TRP A 129 7.42 -5.97 -1.78
N PHE A 130 6.47 -6.72 -2.34
CA PHE A 130 5.24 -7.13 -1.68
C PHE A 130 5.44 -8.41 -0.87
N VAL A 131 6.38 -8.36 0.08
CA VAL A 131 6.82 -9.50 0.88
C VAL A 131 6.70 -9.18 2.37
N PHE A 132 6.02 -10.03 3.11
CA PHE A 132 5.90 -9.95 4.57
C PHE A 132 5.92 -11.34 5.19
N LYS A 133 6.16 -11.39 6.51
CA LYS A 133 6.10 -12.63 7.29
C LYS A 133 4.67 -12.83 7.77
N PRO A 134 3.96 -13.88 7.35
CA PRO A 134 2.54 -13.99 7.68
C PRO A 134 2.23 -14.05 9.18
N ASP A 135 3.15 -14.57 9.99
CA ASP A 135 3.01 -14.62 11.46
C ASP A 135 3.00 -13.22 12.11
N ASP A 136 3.64 -12.23 11.49
CA ASP A 136 3.71 -10.85 11.98
C ASP A 136 2.47 -10.03 11.57
N PHE A 137 1.56 -10.62 10.79
CA PHE A 137 0.42 -9.93 10.19
C PHE A 137 -0.92 -10.61 10.52
N SER A 138 -1.98 -9.80 10.55
CA SER A 138 -3.36 -10.24 10.60
C SER A 138 -3.98 -10.04 9.22
N THR A 139 -4.37 -11.15 8.58
CA THR A 139 -4.96 -11.14 7.25
C THR A 139 -6.49 -11.10 7.31
N PHE A 140 -7.07 -10.19 6.55
CA PHE A 140 -8.50 -10.09 6.30
C PHE A 140 -8.74 -10.20 4.80
N GLN A 141 -9.76 -10.93 4.39
CA GLN A 141 -10.10 -11.14 2.99
C GLN A 141 -11.60 -11.02 2.75
N SER A 142 -11.94 -10.53 1.58
CA SER A 142 -13.32 -10.51 1.10
C SER A 142 -13.78 -11.94 0.80
N PRO A 143 -15.02 -12.32 1.17
CA PRO A 143 -15.58 -13.62 0.81
C PRO A 143 -15.97 -13.72 -0.67
N GLN A 144 -16.13 -12.58 -1.36
CA GLN A 144 -16.67 -12.53 -2.73
C GLN A 144 -15.68 -12.00 -3.77
N THR A 145 -14.67 -11.23 -3.33
CA THR A 145 -13.71 -10.56 -4.22
C THR A 145 -12.28 -11.01 -3.93
N GLY A 146 -11.32 -10.54 -4.72
CA GLY A 146 -9.90 -10.81 -4.49
C GLY A 146 -9.26 -9.94 -3.40
N LEU A 147 -10.04 -9.04 -2.76
CA LEU A 147 -9.53 -8.04 -1.84
C LEU A 147 -8.99 -8.70 -0.57
N ARG A 148 -7.72 -8.42 -0.27
CA ARG A 148 -7.04 -8.87 0.92
C ARG A 148 -6.25 -7.73 1.55
N LEU A 149 -6.43 -7.56 2.86
CA LEU A 149 -5.71 -6.60 3.70
C LEU A 149 -4.90 -7.36 4.74
N MET A 150 -3.61 -7.05 4.84
CA MET A 150 -2.69 -7.62 5.82
C MET A 150 -2.18 -6.50 6.71
N PHE A 151 -2.65 -6.47 7.95
CA PHE A 151 -2.25 -5.50 8.95
C PHE A 151 -1.12 -6.03 9.80
N SER A 152 -0.04 -5.27 9.93
CA SER A 152 1.06 -5.60 10.84
C SER A 152 0.56 -5.62 12.29
N LYS A 153 1.10 -6.56 13.08
CA LYS A 153 0.84 -6.67 14.52
C LYS A 153 1.77 -5.79 15.36
N VAL A 154 2.85 -5.29 14.77
CA VAL A 154 3.93 -4.56 15.47
C VAL A 154 3.95 -3.06 15.15
N ASP A 155 3.43 -2.68 14.00
CA ASP A 155 3.38 -1.29 13.54
C ASP A 155 2.16 -1.05 12.65
N ASN A 156 2.02 0.16 12.11
CA ASN A 156 0.88 0.53 11.27
C ASN A 156 1.09 0.19 9.78
N THR A 157 1.95 -0.78 9.47
CA THR A 157 2.11 -1.21 8.07
C THR A 157 0.90 -1.99 7.61
N LEU A 158 0.32 -1.55 6.50
CA LEU A 158 -0.73 -2.24 5.76
C LEU A 158 -0.18 -2.68 4.42
N TYR A 159 -0.25 -3.97 4.14
CA TYR A 159 -0.18 -4.49 2.77
C TYR A 159 -1.60 -4.75 2.29
N ALA A 160 -1.91 -4.39 1.05
CA ALA A 160 -3.21 -4.59 0.46
C ALA A 160 -3.08 -5.05 -1.00
N THR A 161 -3.97 -5.93 -1.43
CA THR A 161 -4.07 -6.33 -2.84
C THR A 161 -5.52 -6.65 -3.18
N ASP A 162 -5.88 -6.45 -4.43
CA ASP A 162 -7.11 -6.98 -5.00
C ASP A 162 -6.86 -7.31 -6.47
N SER A 163 -7.71 -8.16 -7.02
CA SER A 163 -7.68 -8.56 -8.41
C SER A 163 -9.09 -8.71 -8.95
N GLY A 164 -9.27 -8.39 -10.22
CA GLY A 164 -10.55 -8.51 -10.89
C GLY A 164 -10.40 -8.89 -12.35
N ARG A 165 -11.55 -9.22 -12.94
CA ARG A 165 -11.71 -9.38 -14.39
C ARG A 165 -12.22 -8.08 -14.97
N GLY A 166 -11.93 -7.84 -16.24
CA GLY A 166 -12.62 -6.78 -16.97
C GLY A 166 -14.00 -7.22 -17.45
N PHE A 167 -14.60 -6.42 -18.33
CA PHE A 167 -15.97 -6.64 -18.78
C PHE A 167 -16.09 -7.83 -19.72
N THR A 168 -17.25 -8.50 -19.70
CA THR A 168 -17.55 -9.61 -20.62
C THR A 168 -17.52 -9.12 -22.07
N LYS A 169 -16.83 -9.86 -22.95
CA LYS A 169 -16.76 -9.56 -24.38
C LYS A 169 -18.17 -9.44 -24.98
N GLY A 170 -18.43 -8.36 -25.72
CA GLY A 170 -19.73 -8.10 -26.35
C GLY A 170 -20.80 -7.49 -25.44
N ALA A 171 -20.45 -7.12 -24.20
CA ALA A 171 -21.32 -6.25 -23.41
C ALA A 171 -21.52 -4.91 -24.17
N PRO A 172 -22.77 -4.40 -24.29
CA PRO A 172 -23.00 -3.09 -24.88
C PRO A 172 -22.13 -2.05 -24.18
N GLU A 173 -21.39 -1.26 -24.95
CA GLU A 173 -20.69 -0.10 -24.39
C GLU A 173 -21.75 0.78 -23.70
N PRO A 174 -21.56 1.17 -22.44
CA PRO A 174 -22.46 2.11 -21.81
C PRO A 174 -22.55 3.34 -22.71
N ASP A 175 -23.76 3.74 -23.08
CA ASP A 175 -23.97 4.95 -23.88
C ASP A 175 -23.12 6.06 -23.26
N LYS A 176 -22.19 6.62 -24.06
CA LYS A 176 -21.37 7.75 -23.64
C LYS A 176 -22.31 8.75 -22.99
N PRO A 177 -21.99 9.28 -21.79
CA PRO A 177 -22.89 10.20 -21.10
C PRO A 177 -23.19 11.34 -22.06
N THR A 178 -24.37 11.27 -22.69
CA THR A 178 -24.92 12.34 -23.48
C THR A 178 -24.97 13.49 -22.50
N LYS A 179 -24.33 14.61 -22.83
CA LYS A 179 -24.44 15.84 -22.03
C LYS A 179 -25.92 16.02 -21.71
N GLN A 180 -26.29 15.66 -20.48
CA GLN A 180 -27.64 15.69 -20.02
C GLN A 180 -27.89 17.18 -19.86
N VAL A 181 -28.43 17.80 -20.91
CA VAL A 181 -28.94 19.16 -20.83
C VAL A 181 -29.94 19.10 -19.70
N SER A 182 -29.56 19.66 -18.55
CA SER A 182 -30.39 19.75 -17.37
C SER A 182 -31.58 20.61 -17.75
N GLY A 183 -32.65 19.97 -18.20
CA GLY A 183 -33.97 20.59 -18.22
C GLY A 183 -34.34 20.94 -16.78
N PRO A 184 -34.96 22.10 -16.52
CA PRO A 184 -35.28 22.54 -15.18
C PRO A 184 -36.15 21.48 -14.49
N GLY A 185 -35.75 21.15 -13.26
CA GLY A 185 -36.21 19.98 -12.52
C GLY A 185 -37.73 19.80 -12.48
N ARG A 186 -38.15 18.57 -12.74
CA ARG A 186 -39.40 18.04 -12.21
C ARG A 186 -39.06 16.86 -11.31
N LEU A 187 -39.08 17.12 -10.00
CA LEU A 187 -39.31 16.06 -9.02
C LEU A 187 -40.61 15.35 -9.40
N PRO A 188 -40.70 14.00 -9.33
CA PRO A 188 -41.99 13.34 -9.39
C PRO A 188 -42.85 13.84 -8.22
N ALA A 189 -43.86 14.65 -8.52
CA ALA A 189 -44.79 15.24 -7.55
C ALA A 189 -45.87 14.24 -7.06
N ARG A 190 -45.46 13.03 -6.70
CA ARG A 190 -46.35 12.08 -6.01
C ARG A 190 -45.61 11.43 -4.85
N MET A 191 -45.97 11.85 -3.64
CA MET A 191 -45.74 11.06 -2.43
C MET A 191 -46.42 9.69 -2.61
N PRO A 192 -45.80 8.58 -2.18
CA PRO A 192 -46.50 7.32 -2.04
C PRO A 192 -47.64 7.47 -1.00
N PRO A 193 -48.81 6.83 -1.22
CA PRO A 193 -49.91 6.89 -0.27
C PRO A 193 -49.48 6.27 1.07
N PHE A 194 -49.75 7.00 2.17
CA PHE A 194 -49.66 6.44 3.51
C PHE A 194 -50.86 5.53 3.74
N GLU A 195 -50.62 4.26 4.05
CA GLU A 195 -51.62 3.42 4.70
C GLU A 195 -51.81 3.94 6.14
N GLN A 196 -53.02 4.36 6.46
CA GLN A 196 -53.47 4.73 7.81
C GLN A 196 -54.11 3.51 8.49
N PRO A 197 -54.13 3.47 9.83
CA PRO A 197 -54.10 2.25 10.66
C PRO A 197 -55.33 1.34 10.58
#